data_AF-A0A9W8NEJ0-F1
#
_entry.id   AF-A0A9W8NEJ0-F1
#
_cell.length_a   1.000
_cell.length_b   1.000
_cell.length_c   1.000
_cell.angle_alpha   90.00
_cell.angle_beta   90.00
_cell.angle_gamma   90.00
#
_symmetry.space_group_name_H-M   'P 1'
#
loop_
_entity.id
_entity.type
_entity.pdbx_description
1 polymer ?
#
loop_
_entity_poly.entity_id
_entity_poly.type
_entity_poly.pdbx_seq_one_letter_code
_entity_poly.pdbx_strand_id
1 'polypeptide(L)'
;MATTQEEYPVPVNPFWDDIRYPTARSILQAFAPDDDAEKLPIDSKSKLSSHEKLELLHTLLRNRLSQAEASSAPDTLLSADYETWYKIHTAIFSAQKDLGDAGAAETTLRTLFENRRDKENISLLQSLHWMLLERGSYEEVVEQEPRVVEWLDGRLGKNSPQALGSRRMMAEALWRLGRTAEAEARFGEIRELVQCTVVRMLSIGMMRWML
;
A
#
# COMPACT_ATOMS: atom_id res chain seq x y z
N MET A 1 -26.95 4.97 8.10
CA MET A 1 -26.29 6.26 7.82
C MET A 1 -24.86 5.95 7.45
N ALA A 2 -24.55 5.96 6.15
CA ALA A 2 -23.21 5.74 5.66
C ALA A 2 -22.41 7.02 5.92
N THR A 3 -21.40 6.94 6.78
CA THR A 3 -20.40 7.99 6.90
C THR A 3 -19.66 8.04 5.57
N THR A 4 -19.92 9.09 4.80
CA THR A 4 -19.08 9.48 3.67
C THR A 4 -17.65 9.55 4.18
N GLN A 5 -16.79 8.72 3.60
CA GLN A 5 -15.36 8.75 3.84
C GLN A 5 -14.85 10.11 3.34
N GLU A 6 -14.81 11.09 4.24
CA GLU A 6 -14.38 12.46 3.94
C GLU A 6 -13.02 12.40 3.22
N GLU A 7 -13.01 12.89 1.98
CA GLU A 7 -11.80 13.10 1.21
C GLU A 7 -10.98 14.14 1.97
N TYR A 8 -9.97 13.69 2.72
CA TYR A 8 -9.04 14.61 3.37
C TYR A 8 -8.40 15.50 2.29
N PRO A 9 -8.69 16.82 2.27
CA PRO A 9 -8.31 17.66 1.15
C PRO A 9 -6.80 17.93 1.22
N VAL A 10 -6.08 17.55 0.15
CA VAL A 10 -4.69 17.96 -0.02
C VAL A 10 -4.68 19.45 -0.37
N PRO A 11 -3.97 20.32 0.37
CA PRO A 11 -3.96 21.75 0.09
C PRO A 11 -3.47 22.04 -1.33
N VAL A 12 -4.18 22.90 -2.05
CA VAL A 12 -3.79 23.34 -3.39
C VAL A 12 -2.75 24.45 -3.26
N ASN A 13 -1.48 24.08 -3.29
CA ASN A 13 -0.36 25.03 -3.26
C ASN A 13 0.93 24.42 -3.83
N PRO A 14 1.92 25.25 -4.20
CA PRO A 14 3.17 24.79 -4.82
C PRO A 14 3.94 23.73 -4.04
N PHE A 15 3.73 23.60 -2.73
CA PHE A 15 4.38 22.56 -1.94
C PHE A 15 3.82 21.16 -2.25
N TRP A 16 2.50 21.01 -2.38
CA TRP A 16 1.85 19.70 -2.54
C TRP A 16 1.59 19.28 -3.98
N ASP A 17 1.60 20.23 -4.93
CA ASP A 17 1.19 20.01 -6.33
C ASP A 17 1.97 18.90 -7.06
N ASP A 18 3.19 18.60 -6.64
CA ASP A 18 4.08 17.58 -7.21
C ASP A 18 4.25 16.34 -6.33
N ILE A 19 3.56 16.27 -5.19
CA ILE A 19 3.53 15.09 -4.32
C ILE A 19 2.34 14.22 -4.73
N ARG A 20 2.57 12.91 -4.90
CA ARG A 20 1.48 11.99 -5.28
C ARG A 20 0.36 12.04 -4.23
N TYR A 21 -0.88 12.16 -4.71
CA TYR A 21 -2.06 12.29 -3.85
C TYR A 21 -2.15 11.26 -2.71
N PRO A 22 -1.96 9.94 -2.93
CA PRO A 22 -2.03 8.97 -1.84
C PRO A 22 -1.00 9.20 -0.73
N THR A 23 0.19 9.69 -1.10
CA THR A 23 1.29 10.01 -0.20
C THR A 23 1.00 11.30 0.57
N ALA A 24 0.57 12.36 -0.13
CA ALA A 24 0.16 13.60 0.52
C ALA A 24 -0.97 13.36 1.53
N ARG A 25 -2.00 12.60 1.14
CA ARG A 25 -3.14 12.25 2.01
C ARG A 25 -2.70 11.48 3.25
N SER A 26 -1.88 10.44 3.11
CA SER A 26 -1.44 9.64 4.26
C SER A 26 -0.60 10.47 5.23
N ILE A 27 0.27 11.35 4.72
CA ILE A 27 1.05 12.29 5.51
C ILE A 27 0.14 13.22 6.30
N LEU A 28 -0.81 13.89 5.63
CA LEU A 28 -1.73 14.80 6.31
C LEU A 28 -2.55 14.09 7.40
N GLN A 29 -3.05 12.89 7.13
CA GLN A 29 -3.76 12.07 8.12
C GLN A 29 -2.90 11.69 9.33
N ALA A 30 -1.58 11.57 9.15
CA ALA A 30 -0.67 11.29 10.25
C ALA A 30 -0.52 12.49 11.20
N PHE A 31 -0.55 13.73 10.68
CA PHE A 31 -0.37 14.95 11.47
C PHE A 31 -1.66 15.55 12.02
N ALA A 32 -2.76 15.40 11.29
CA ALA A 32 -4.01 16.10 11.57
C ALA A 32 -5.20 15.11 11.53
N PRO A 33 -5.62 14.58 12.70
CA PRO A 33 -6.88 13.85 12.77
C PRO A 33 -8.10 14.77 12.54
N ASP A 34 -7.97 16.08 12.78
CA ASP A 34 -9.05 17.08 12.74
C ASP A 34 -8.68 18.36 11.92
N ASP A 35 -8.34 18.20 10.64
CA ASP A 35 -8.43 19.27 9.60
C ASP A 35 -7.53 20.52 9.68
N ASP A 36 -6.43 20.54 10.45
CA ASP A 36 -5.45 21.64 10.40
C ASP A 36 -4.14 21.24 9.70
N ALA A 37 -4.20 21.13 8.37
CA ALA A 37 -2.99 20.99 7.53
C ALA A 37 -2.01 22.18 7.68
N GLU A 38 -2.47 23.33 8.21
CA GLU A 38 -1.70 24.55 8.44
C GLU A 38 -0.69 24.47 9.60
N LYS A 39 -0.70 23.39 10.41
CA LYS A 39 0.23 23.22 11.55
C LYS A 39 1.56 22.56 11.18
N LEU A 40 1.70 22.06 9.96
CA LEU A 40 2.97 21.54 9.49
C LEU A 40 3.97 22.70 9.32
N PRO A 41 5.22 22.58 9.83
CA PRO A 41 6.25 23.59 9.64
C PRO A 41 6.81 23.54 8.21
N ILE A 42 5.95 23.78 7.21
CA ILE A 42 6.24 23.75 5.78
C ILE A 42 5.96 25.12 5.15
N ASP A 43 6.78 25.51 4.19
CA ASP A 43 6.51 26.70 3.37
C ASP A 43 5.60 26.31 2.20
N SER A 44 4.35 26.78 2.22
CA SER A 44 3.36 26.55 1.14
C SER A 44 3.82 27.05 -0.24
N LYS A 45 4.77 27.99 -0.29
CA LYS A 45 5.35 28.55 -1.53
C LYS A 45 6.77 28.05 -1.80
N SER A 46 7.16 26.97 -1.12
CA SER A 46 8.48 26.37 -1.28
C SER A 46 8.81 26.08 -2.74
N LYS A 47 10.06 26.37 -3.11
CA LYS A 47 10.64 26.05 -4.42
C LYS A 47 11.48 24.77 -4.41
N LEU A 48 11.42 24.01 -3.32
CA LEU A 48 12.08 22.72 -3.22
C LEU A 48 11.59 21.78 -4.32
N SER A 49 12.46 20.90 -4.77
CA SER A 49 12.09 19.79 -5.63
C SER A 49 11.16 18.81 -4.89
N SER A 50 10.42 18.00 -5.65
CA SER A 50 9.53 16.97 -5.09
C SER A 50 10.28 16.01 -4.16
N HIS A 51 11.54 15.70 -4.47
CA HIS A 51 12.39 14.86 -3.64
C HIS A 51 12.72 15.51 -2.29
N GLU A 52 13.21 16.75 -2.30
CA GLU A 52 13.53 17.51 -1.07
C GLU A 52 12.29 17.73 -0.18
N LYS A 53 11.12 17.96 -0.80
CA LYS A 53 9.84 18.03 -0.09
C LYS A 53 9.53 16.70 0.61
N LEU A 54 9.70 15.57 -0.07
CA LEU A 54 9.49 14.25 0.52
C LEU A 54 10.48 13.95 1.66
N GLU A 55 11.75 14.34 1.53
CA GLU A 55 12.76 14.20 2.60
C GLU A 55 12.39 15.02 3.84
N LEU A 56 11.92 16.26 3.63
CA LEU A 56 11.42 17.12 4.71
C LEU A 56 10.22 16.46 5.40
N LEU A 57 9.22 15.99 4.64
CA LEU A 57 8.03 15.35 5.20
C LEU A 57 8.38 14.04 5.93
N HIS A 58 9.29 13.23 5.38
CA HIS A 58 9.79 12.02 6.04
C HIS A 58 10.47 12.34 7.37
N THR A 59 11.31 13.38 7.40
CA THR A 59 11.94 13.86 8.63
C THR A 59 10.93 14.31 9.68
N LEU A 60 9.91 15.09 9.26
CA LEU A 60 8.84 15.53 10.15
C LEU A 60 8.05 14.34 10.72
N LEU A 61 7.77 13.33 9.90
CA LEU A 61 7.07 12.11 10.34
C LEU A 61 7.86 11.35 11.39
N ARG A 62 9.18 11.20 11.20
CA ARG A 62 10.04 10.53 12.19
C ARG A 62 10.07 11.31 13.51
N ASN A 63 10.19 12.64 13.45
CA ASN A 63 10.16 13.48 14.65
C ASN A 63 8.83 13.34 15.39
N ARG A 64 7.71 13.31 14.65
CA ARG A 64 6.39 13.07 15.22
C ARG A 64 6.28 11.70 15.87
N LEU A 65 6.77 10.64 15.23
CA LEU A 65 6.81 9.30 15.81
C LEU A 65 7.56 9.31 17.14
N SER A 66 8.76 9.91 17.18
CA SER A 66 9.56 10.00 18.40
C SER A 66 8.86 10.79 19.51
N GLN A 67 8.18 11.90 19.19
CA GLN A 67 7.41 12.68 20.17
C GLN A 67 6.20 11.90 20.70
N ALA A 68 5.49 11.19 19.83
CA ALA A 68 4.33 10.39 20.21
C ALA A 68 4.74 9.23 21.12
N GLU A 69 5.80 8.48 20.77
CA GLU A 69 6.36 7.42 21.63
C GLU A 69 6.79 7.95 23.00
N ALA A 70 7.46 9.11 23.05
CA ALA A 70 7.85 9.74 24.32
C ALA A 70 6.64 10.14 25.18
N SER A 71 5.53 10.56 24.54
CA SER A 71 4.29 10.95 25.22
C SER A 71 3.48 9.74 25.70
N SER A 72 3.69 8.57 25.11
CA SER A 72 3.03 7.31 25.49
C SER A 72 3.71 6.58 26.66
N ALA A 73 4.90 7.04 27.09
CA ALA A 73 5.63 6.42 28.18
C ALA A 73 4.78 6.35 29.47
N PRO A 74 4.80 5.21 30.20
CA PRO A 74 5.75 4.10 30.09
C PRO A 74 5.41 3.02 29.04
N ASP A 75 4.23 3.10 28.42
CA ASP A 75 3.80 2.16 27.38
C ASP A 75 4.34 2.56 26.00
N THR A 76 4.19 1.69 25.00
CA THR A 76 4.51 2.02 23.61
C THR A 76 3.35 2.73 22.93
N LEU A 77 3.61 3.56 21.91
CA LEU A 77 2.54 4.16 21.11
C LEU A 77 1.64 3.08 20.48
N LEU A 78 2.22 1.95 20.07
CA LEU A 78 1.46 0.83 19.52
C LEU A 78 0.35 0.35 20.46
N SER A 79 0.64 0.25 21.75
CA SER A 79 -0.32 -0.18 22.78
C SER A 79 -1.23 0.94 23.24
N ALA A 80 -0.70 2.16 23.40
CA ALA A 80 -1.44 3.30 23.93
C ALA A 80 -2.40 3.92 22.90
N ASP A 81 -1.94 4.10 21.65
CA ASP A 81 -2.72 4.67 20.55
C ASP A 81 -2.30 4.05 19.20
N TYR A 82 -2.86 2.88 18.93
CA TYR A 82 -2.66 2.15 17.67
C TYR A 82 -3.04 2.96 16.43
N GLU A 83 -4.08 3.80 16.49
CA GLU A 83 -4.57 4.52 15.31
C GLU A 83 -3.55 5.58 14.89
N THR A 84 -3.00 6.32 15.86
CA THR A 84 -1.90 7.26 15.60
C THR A 84 -0.65 6.51 15.13
N TRP A 85 -0.29 5.39 15.78
CA TRP A 85 0.83 4.54 15.35
C TRP A 85 0.68 4.10 13.89
N TYR A 86 -0.49 3.57 13.51
CA TYR A 86 -0.78 3.05 12.18
C TYR A 86 -0.74 4.14 11.11
N LYS A 87 -1.35 5.31 11.39
CA LYS A 87 -1.33 6.47 10.48
C LYS A 87 0.09 6.97 10.23
N ILE A 88 0.89 7.13 11.28
CA ILE A 88 2.28 7.58 11.17
C ILE A 88 3.11 6.58 10.35
N HIS A 89 3.02 5.27 10.64
CA HIS A 89 3.78 4.26 9.90
C HIS A 89 3.34 4.16 8.43
N THR A 90 2.04 4.28 8.15
CA THR A 90 1.51 4.30 6.77
C THR A 90 2.02 5.51 5.98
N ALA A 91 2.11 6.67 6.62
CA ALA A 91 2.68 7.88 6.02
C ALA A 91 4.19 7.75 5.77
N ILE A 92 4.94 7.20 6.74
CA ILE A 92 6.39 6.92 6.60
C ILE A 92 6.64 5.98 5.43
N PHE A 93 5.89 4.87 5.35
CA PHE A 93 5.96 3.93 4.23
C PHE A 93 5.69 4.61 2.89
N SER A 94 4.64 5.44 2.82
CA SER A 94 4.28 6.15 1.59
C SER A 94 5.39 7.10 1.13
N ALA A 95 5.98 7.85 2.06
CA ALA A 95 7.09 8.75 1.78
C ALA A 95 8.36 8.00 1.34
N GLN A 96 8.74 6.93 2.03
CA GLN A 96 9.90 6.09 1.68
C GLN A 96 9.78 5.50 0.28
N LYS A 97 8.59 5.01 -0.08
CA LYS A 97 8.32 4.47 -1.41
C LYS A 97 8.49 5.53 -2.50
N ASP A 98 8.03 6.75 -2.26
CA ASP A 98 8.12 7.84 -3.24
C ASP A 98 9.53 8.47 -3.31
N LEU A 99 10.30 8.35 -2.24
CA LEU A 99 11.74 8.64 -2.23
C LEU A 99 12.58 7.58 -2.95
N GLY A 100 12.01 6.40 -3.22
CA GLY A 100 12.74 5.27 -3.80
C GLY A 100 13.56 4.47 -2.79
N ASP A 101 13.40 4.70 -1.48
CA ASP A 101 14.05 3.92 -0.43
C ASP A 101 13.28 2.61 -0.19
N ALA A 102 13.45 1.67 -1.13
CA ALA A 102 12.78 0.37 -1.10
C ALA A 102 13.14 -0.45 0.16
N GLY A 103 14.36 -0.30 0.68
CA GLY A 103 14.80 -1.05 1.87
C GLY A 103 14.07 -0.58 3.14
N ALA A 104 14.03 0.74 3.35
CA ALA A 104 13.33 1.29 4.51
C ALA A 104 11.80 1.12 4.39
N ALA A 105 11.25 1.28 3.18
CA ALA A 105 9.83 1.03 2.92
C ALA A 105 9.43 -0.43 3.21
N GLU A 106 10.27 -1.42 2.86
CA GLU A 106 10.02 -2.84 3.13
C GLU A 106 9.97 -3.09 4.64
N THR A 107 10.94 -2.55 5.37
CA THR A 107 11.03 -2.70 6.83
C THR A 107 9.78 -2.11 7.51
N THR A 108 9.39 -0.88 7.14
CA THR A 108 8.17 -0.25 7.68
C THR A 108 6.93 -1.10 7.38
N LEU A 109 6.84 -1.66 6.17
CA LEU A 109 5.68 -2.46 5.76
C LEU A 109 5.61 -3.81 6.50
N ARG A 110 6.75 -4.45 6.78
CA ARG A 110 6.83 -5.63 7.65
C ARG A 110 6.36 -5.32 9.07
N THR A 111 6.83 -4.20 9.64
CA THR A 111 6.39 -3.73 10.97
C THR A 111 4.88 -3.49 11.00
N LEU A 112 4.31 -2.85 9.98
CA LEU A 112 2.85 -2.66 9.83
C LEU A 112 2.12 -4.01 9.75
N PHE A 113 2.63 -4.95 8.96
CA PHE A 113 2.02 -6.26 8.81
C PHE A 113 2.05 -7.03 10.12
N GLU A 114 3.19 -7.16 10.79
CA GLU A 114 3.34 -7.93 12.04
C GLU A 114 2.44 -7.40 13.16
N ASN A 115 2.31 -6.07 13.27
CA ASN A 115 1.58 -5.42 14.34
C ASN A 115 0.12 -5.09 13.99
N ARG A 116 -0.40 -5.54 12.84
CA ARG A 116 -1.80 -5.34 12.45
C ARG A 116 -2.77 -5.86 13.52
N ARG A 117 -3.84 -5.10 13.81
CA ARG A 117 -4.93 -5.53 14.72
C ARG A 117 -5.72 -6.70 14.15
N ASP A 118 -6.16 -6.57 12.90
CA ASP A 118 -6.86 -7.64 12.20
C ASP A 118 -5.86 -8.59 11.55
N LYS A 119 -5.60 -9.73 12.21
CA LYS A 119 -4.65 -10.75 11.71
C LYS A 119 -5.16 -11.44 10.43
N GLU A 120 -6.46 -11.43 10.21
CA GLU A 120 -7.12 -11.96 9.01
C GLU A 120 -7.00 -11.00 7.82
N ASN A 121 -6.80 -9.70 8.07
CA ASN A 121 -6.55 -8.76 6.99
C ASN A 121 -5.09 -8.86 6.51
N ILE A 122 -4.91 -9.38 5.30
CA ILE A 122 -3.60 -9.52 4.65
C ILE A 122 -3.43 -8.57 3.45
N SER A 123 -4.19 -7.47 3.38
CA SER A 123 -4.07 -6.49 2.29
C SER A 123 -2.67 -5.88 2.17
N LEU A 124 -1.98 -5.68 3.31
CA LEU A 124 -0.60 -5.18 3.34
C LEU A 124 0.39 -6.16 2.72
N LEU A 125 0.07 -7.46 2.74
CA LEU A 125 0.93 -8.51 2.22
C LEU A 125 1.11 -8.40 0.71
N GLN A 126 0.06 -8.00 -0.01
CA GLN A 126 0.14 -7.77 -1.45
C GLN A 126 1.14 -6.66 -1.80
N SER A 127 1.16 -5.56 -1.05
CA SER A 127 2.16 -4.49 -1.23
C SER A 127 3.56 -4.98 -0.89
N LEU A 128 3.71 -5.82 0.13
CA LEU A 128 5.00 -6.39 0.52
C LEU A 128 5.54 -7.31 -0.57
N HIS A 129 4.70 -8.19 -1.13
CA HIS A 129 5.09 -9.10 -2.20
C HIS A 129 5.59 -8.37 -3.46
N TRP A 130 5.02 -7.20 -3.79
CA TRP A 130 5.52 -6.37 -4.88
C TRP A 130 6.96 -5.91 -4.64
N MET A 131 7.25 -5.47 -3.42
CA MET A 131 8.59 -5.04 -3.05
C MET A 131 9.58 -6.20 -3.01
N LEU A 132 9.15 -7.37 -2.54
CA LEU A 132 9.98 -8.58 -2.52
C LEU A 132 10.33 -9.05 -3.94
N LEU A 133 9.38 -8.98 -4.87
CA LEU A 133 9.64 -9.25 -6.29
C LEU A 133 10.71 -8.30 -6.85
N GLU A 134 10.57 -7.00 -6.63
CA GLU A 134 11.53 -5.99 -7.12
C GLU A 134 12.94 -6.19 -6.54
N ARG A 135 13.04 -6.69 -5.30
CA ARG A 135 14.31 -6.94 -4.60
C ARG A 135 14.90 -8.33 -4.86
N GLY A 136 14.19 -9.17 -5.61
CA GLY A 136 14.64 -10.52 -5.94
C GLY A 136 14.43 -11.57 -4.85
N SER A 137 13.62 -11.27 -3.83
CA SER A 137 13.24 -12.20 -2.76
C SER A 137 12.09 -13.12 -3.21
N TYR A 138 12.31 -13.84 -4.31
CA TYR A 138 11.26 -14.59 -5.01
C TYR A 138 10.74 -15.80 -4.20
N GLU A 139 11.60 -16.47 -3.43
CA GLU A 139 11.21 -17.61 -2.61
C GLU A 139 10.17 -17.23 -1.56
N GLU A 140 10.34 -16.08 -0.90
CA GLU A 140 9.41 -15.60 0.12
C GLU A 140 8.03 -15.28 -0.48
N VAL A 141 8.02 -14.72 -1.70
CA VAL A 141 6.78 -14.50 -2.46
C VAL A 141 6.08 -15.83 -2.73
N VAL A 142 6.80 -16.83 -3.26
CA VAL A 142 6.21 -18.14 -3.58
C VAL A 142 5.67 -18.86 -2.34
N GLU A 143 6.34 -18.72 -1.20
CA GLU A 143 5.90 -19.33 0.07
C GLU A 143 4.58 -18.72 0.57
N GLN A 144 4.41 -17.41 0.44
CA GLN A 144 3.30 -16.69 1.07
C GLN A 144 2.10 -16.43 0.14
N GLU A 145 2.32 -16.36 -1.18
CA GLU A 145 1.29 -16.07 -2.18
C GLU A 145 0.07 -17.02 -2.14
N PRO A 146 0.18 -18.34 -1.87
CA PRO A 146 -1.01 -19.20 -1.77
C PRO A 146 -2.05 -18.70 -0.77
N ARG A 147 -1.60 -18.16 0.37
CA ARG A 147 -2.48 -17.57 1.39
C ARG A 147 -3.14 -16.29 0.91
N VAL A 148 -2.42 -15.47 0.14
CA VAL A 148 -2.95 -14.22 -0.46
C VAL A 148 -4.02 -14.54 -1.49
N VAL A 149 -3.74 -15.50 -2.37
CA VAL A 149 -4.69 -15.99 -3.38
C VAL A 149 -5.98 -16.48 -2.73
N GLU A 150 -5.90 -17.36 -1.73
CA GLU A 150 -7.07 -17.91 -1.05
C GLU A 150 -7.93 -16.81 -0.39
N TRP A 151 -7.29 -15.87 0.29
CA TRP A 151 -7.98 -14.76 0.93
C TRP A 151 -8.67 -13.83 -0.07
N LEU A 152 -8.00 -13.48 -1.18
CA LEU A 152 -8.57 -12.64 -2.24
C LEU A 152 -9.72 -13.34 -2.96
N ASP A 153 -9.60 -14.65 -3.21
CA ASP A 153 -10.65 -15.45 -3.83
C ASP A 153 -11.91 -15.47 -2.96
N GLY A 154 -11.78 -15.65 -1.65
CA GLY A 154 -12.90 -15.67 -0.72
C GLY A 154 -13.57 -14.30 -0.53
N ARG A 155 -12.81 -13.20 -0.59
CA ARG A 155 -13.33 -11.84 -0.32
C ARG A 155 -13.80 -11.10 -1.57
N LEU A 156 -13.03 -11.16 -2.65
CA LEU A 156 -13.25 -10.38 -3.87
C LEU A 156 -13.63 -11.25 -5.07
N GLY A 157 -13.44 -12.56 -4.96
CA GLY A 157 -13.61 -13.51 -6.05
C GLY A 157 -12.34 -13.67 -6.88
N LYS A 158 -12.16 -14.89 -7.39
CA LYS A 158 -11.00 -15.32 -8.20
C LYS A 158 -10.72 -14.50 -9.46
N ASN A 159 -11.73 -13.80 -9.98
CA ASN A 159 -11.61 -12.97 -11.18
C ASN A 159 -11.37 -11.48 -10.85
N SER A 160 -11.26 -11.12 -9.56
CA SER A 160 -10.98 -9.74 -9.19
C SER A 160 -9.58 -9.32 -9.70
N PRO A 161 -9.39 -8.06 -10.09
CA PRO A 161 -8.08 -7.56 -10.51
C PRO A 161 -6.98 -7.83 -9.48
N GLN A 162 -7.31 -7.76 -8.20
CA GLN A 162 -6.40 -8.02 -7.10
C GLN A 162 -5.99 -9.51 -7.05
N ALA A 163 -6.95 -10.43 -7.14
CA ALA A 163 -6.70 -11.88 -7.15
C ALA A 163 -5.87 -12.33 -8.36
N LEU A 164 -6.13 -11.74 -9.53
CA LEU A 164 -5.32 -11.98 -10.74
C LEU A 164 -3.92 -11.37 -10.61
N GLY A 165 -3.80 -10.21 -9.97
CA GLY A 165 -2.53 -9.54 -9.70
C GLY A 165 -1.59 -10.40 -8.84
N SER A 166 -2.09 -10.95 -7.73
CA SER A 166 -1.31 -11.84 -6.84
C SER A 166 -0.89 -13.14 -7.53
N ARG A 167 -1.78 -13.78 -8.30
CA ARG A 167 -1.40 -14.95 -9.14
C ARG A 167 -0.29 -14.62 -10.14
N ARG A 168 -0.34 -13.44 -10.76
CA ARG A 168 0.71 -12.99 -11.69
C ARG A 168 2.04 -12.81 -10.97
N MET A 169 2.02 -12.24 -9.77
CA MET A 169 3.21 -12.06 -8.93
C MET A 169 3.85 -13.41 -8.58
N MET A 170 3.05 -14.41 -8.20
CA MET A 170 3.52 -15.77 -7.98
C MET A 170 4.13 -16.39 -9.25
N ALA A 171 3.48 -16.24 -10.40
CA ALA A 171 3.98 -16.76 -11.69
C ALA A 171 5.32 -16.11 -12.08
N GLU A 172 5.46 -14.81 -11.86
CA GLU A 172 6.71 -14.08 -12.09
C GLU A 172 7.82 -14.56 -11.14
N ALA A 173 7.54 -14.69 -9.84
CA ALA A 173 8.50 -15.21 -8.87
C ALA A 173 9.00 -16.61 -9.26
N LEU A 174 8.08 -17.53 -9.61
CA LEU A 174 8.41 -18.88 -10.07
C LEU A 174 9.30 -18.86 -11.32
N TRP A 175 8.99 -17.98 -12.27
CA TRP A 175 9.79 -17.83 -13.48
C TRP A 175 11.21 -17.36 -13.17
N ARG A 176 11.36 -16.36 -12.29
CA ARG A 176 12.66 -15.82 -11.84
C ARG A 176 13.51 -16.85 -11.09
N LEU A 177 12.87 -17.80 -10.41
CA LEU A 177 13.51 -18.95 -9.77
C LEU A 177 13.89 -20.09 -10.73
N GLY A 178 13.57 -19.98 -12.02
CA GLY A 178 13.78 -21.05 -13.00
C GLY A 178 12.79 -22.21 -12.87
N ARG A 179 11.74 -22.07 -12.06
CA ARG A 179 10.64 -23.04 -11.90
C ARG A 179 9.61 -22.87 -13.03
N THR A 180 10.09 -22.99 -14.26
CA THR A 180 9.35 -22.63 -15.48
C THR A 180 8.04 -23.41 -15.64
N ALA A 181 8.03 -24.71 -15.38
CA ALA A 181 6.83 -25.54 -15.47
C ALA A 181 5.71 -25.07 -14.51
N GLU A 182 6.08 -24.67 -13.29
CA GLU A 182 5.12 -24.15 -12.32
C GLU A 182 4.62 -22.76 -12.69
N ALA A 183 5.51 -21.90 -13.20
CA ALA A 183 5.13 -20.59 -13.72
C ALA A 183 4.16 -20.71 -14.90
N GLU A 184 4.41 -21.60 -15.86
CA GLU A 184 3.53 -21.87 -17.00
C GLU A 184 2.16 -22.37 -16.56
N ALA A 185 2.09 -23.25 -15.55
CA ALA A 185 0.83 -23.69 -14.97
C ALA A 185 0.02 -22.51 -14.40
N ARG A 186 0.68 -21.58 -13.69
CA ARG A 186 0.03 -20.37 -13.17
C ARG A 186 -0.42 -19.41 -14.27
N PHE A 187 0.37 -19.23 -15.33
CA PHE A 187 -0.06 -18.45 -16.49
C PHE A 187 -1.22 -19.11 -17.26
N GLY A 188 -1.32 -20.44 -17.23
CA GLY A 188 -2.48 -21.18 -17.70
C GLY A 188 -3.74 -20.84 -16.90
N GLU A 189 -3.67 -20.97 -15.58
CA GLU A 189 -4.76 -20.61 -14.65
C GLU A 189 -5.26 -19.18 -14.88
N ILE A 190 -4.34 -18.20 -14.95
CA ILE A 190 -4.68 -16.79 -15.19
C ILE A 190 -5.43 -16.61 -16.53
N ARG A 191 -4.96 -17.26 -17.61
CA ARG A 191 -5.61 -17.18 -18.92
C ARG A 191 -7.03 -17.71 -18.90
N GLU A 192 -7.27 -18.84 -18.23
CA GLU A 192 -8.60 -19.41 -18.09
C GLU A 192 -9.56 -18.47 -17.33
N LEU A 193 -9.09 -17.87 -16.23
CA LEU A 193 -9.89 -16.93 -15.43
C LEU A 193 -10.24 -15.66 -16.22
N VAL A 194 -9.29 -15.11 -16.98
CA VAL A 194 -9.52 -13.94 -17.84
C VAL A 194 -10.49 -14.28 -18.97
N GLN A 195 -10.31 -15.41 -19.66
CA GLN A 195 -11.22 -15.85 -20.72
C GLN A 195 -12.64 -16.07 -20.20
N CYS A 196 -12.80 -16.74 -19.05
CA CYS A 196 -14.11 -16.92 -18.41
C CYS A 196 -14.79 -15.58 -18.13
N THR A 197 -14.03 -14.57 -17.71
CA THR A 197 -14.56 -13.23 -17.41
C THR A 197 -15.06 -12.52 -18.67
N VAL A 198 -14.28 -12.54 -19.75
CA VAL A 198 -14.65 -11.94 -21.03
C VAL A 198 -15.89 -12.62 -21.62
N VAL A 199 -15.96 -13.96 -21.60
CA VAL A 199 -17.12 -14.72 -22.09
C VAL A 199 -18.38 -14.43 -21.27
N ARG A 200 -18.24 -14.26 -19.94
CA ARG A 200 -19.37 -13.88 -19.07
C ARG A 200 -19.88 -12.47 -19.35
N MET A 201 -18.97 -11.51 -19.55
CA MET A 201 -19.33 -10.13 -19.90
C MET A 201 -20.04 -10.05 -21.26
N LEU A 202 -19.60 -10.84 -22.24
CA LEU A 202 -20.25 -10.96 -23.55
C LEU A 202 -21.63 -11.61 -23.43
N SER A 203 -21.78 -12.66 -22.62
CA SER A 203 -23.05 -13.36 -22.41
C SER A 203 -24.11 -12.54 -21.66
N ILE A 204 -23.70 -11.55 -20.85
CA ILE A 204 -24.60 -10.67 -20.07
C ILE A 204 -24.96 -9.39 -20.85
N GLY A 205 -24.41 -9.17 -22.05
CA GLY A 205 -24.78 -8.03 -22.90
C GLY A 205 -24.27 -6.66 -22.41
N MET A 206 -23.31 -6.63 -21.48
CA MET A 206 -22.78 -5.38 -20.89
C MET A 206 -21.94 -4.52 -21.85
N MET A 207 -21.54 -5.03 -23.03
CA MET A 207 -20.81 -4.24 -24.04
C MET A 207 -21.70 -3.37 -24.94
N ARG A 208 -23.02 -3.26 -24.68
CA ARG A 208 -23.89 -2.35 -25.46
C ARG A 208 -23.82 -0.87 -24.99
N TRP A 209 -23.06 -0.56 -23.95
CA TRP A 209 -23.00 0.79 -23.34
C TRP A 209 -21.59 1.41 -23.26
N MET A 210 -20.60 0.88 -24.00
CA MET A 210 -19.22 1.39 -24.01
C MET A 210 -18.68 1.74 -25.41
N LEU A 211 -19.57 2.12 -26.33
CA LEU A 211 -19.22 2.78 -27.60
C LEU A 211 -19.99 4.10 -27.73
#